data_AF-A0A2P8C8G4-F1
#
_entry.id   AF-A0A2P8C8G4-F1
#
_cell.length_a   1.000
_cell.length_b   1.000
_cell.length_c   1.000
_cell.angle_alpha   90.00
_cell.angle_beta   90.00
_cell.angle_gamma   90.00
#
_symmetry.space_group_name_H-M   'P 1'
#
loop_
_entity.id
_entity.type
_entity.pdbx_description
1 polymer ?
#
loop_
_entity_poly.entity_id
_entity_poly.type
_entity_poly.pdbx_seq_one_letter_code
_entity_poly.pdbx_strand_id
1 'polypeptide(L)'
;MKKDKKSGLRKLGETLLKKGLPLLGSIVTGGASDRIINLLKGATGILDDDPEAIEKQLTDHPELLVKLKELEATNKVQLQELLLQSARIELEETQSYLGDVQDARRREIQVTNATGRRDWLFLALAIIVVVGFFTLVMMAVIGSFNGKTFSTNGAINQLFGALVAGFTMVLSYFFGSSKGSADKTNLMEQRFRTQPTAMPTTNEPFTNAKG
;
A
#
# COMPACT_ATOMS: atom_id res chain seq x y z
N MET A 1 16.13 -12.37 12.22
CA MET A 1 16.00 -13.21 11.01
C MET A 1 15.21 -12.59 9.85
N LYS A 2 14.15 -11.79 10.02
CA LYS A 2 13.42 -11.17 8.87
C LYS A 2 14.17 -10.07 8.11
N LYS A 3 15.15 -9.40 8.73
CA LYS A 3 15.88 -8.26 8.16
C LYS A 3 16.85 -8.68 7.03
N ASP A 4 17.49 -9.83 7.19
CA ASP A 4 18.49 -10.34 6.24
C ASP A 4 17.83 -10.82 4.94
N LYS A 5 16.74 -11.59 5.04
CA LYS A 5 15.99 -12.07 3.87
C LYS A 5 15.47 -10.94 2.98
N LYS A 6 14.92 -9.87 3.58
CA LYS A 6 14.41 -8.70 2.82
C LYS A 6 15.52 -7.95 2.10
N SER A 7 16.70 -7.85 2.72
CA SER A 7 17.89 -7.25 2.09
C SER A 7 18.39 -8.12 0.91
N GLY A 8 18.49 -9.44 1.11
CA GLY A 8 18.88 -10.39 0.06
C GLY A 8 17.94 -10.36 -1.15
N LEU A 9 16.63 -10.30 -0.92
CA LEU A 9 15.62 -10.18 -1.98
C LEU A 9 15.81 -8.91 -2.84
N ARG A 10 16.10 -7.78 -2.19
CA ARG A 10 16.34 -6.52 -2.92
C ARG A 10 17.60 -6.63 -3.77
N LYS A 11 18.69 -7.17 -3.23
CA LYS A 11 19.92 -7.39 -3.98
C LYS A 11 19.70 -8.30 -5.18
N LEU A 12 19.05 -9.45 -4.98
CA LEU A 12 18.73 -10.39 -6.05
C LEU A 12 17.91 -9.71 -7.16
N GLY A 13 16.86 -8.97 -6.78
CA GLY A 13 16.03 -8.22 -7.72
C GLY A 13 16.83 -7.18 -8.49
N GLU A 14 17.70 -6.41 -7.83
CA GLU A 14 18.60 -5.46 -8.48
C GLU A 14 19.59 -6.14 -9.44
N THR A 15 20.13 -7.31 -9.06
CA THR A 15 21.00 -8.11 -9.93
C THR A 15 20.24 -8.57 -11.17
N LEU A 16 19.02 -9.09 -11.04
CA LEU A 16 18.18 -9.49 -12.18
C LEU A 16 17.89 -8.30 -13.12
N LEU A 17 17.57 -7.13 -12.57
CA LEU A 17 17.38 -5.91 -13.37
C LEU A 17 18.66 -5.54 -14.12
N LYS A 18 19.82 -5.53 -13.45
CA LYS A 18 21.12 -5.23 -14.07
C LYS A 18 21.52 -6.23 -15.15
N LYS A 19 21.12 -7.51 -15.02
CA LYS A 19 21.40 -8.57 -16.01
C LYS A 19 20.41 -8.58 -17.18
N GLY A 20 19.41 -7.69 -17.17
CA GLY A 20 18.46 -7.50 -18.27
C GLY A 20 17.22 -8.40 -18.17
N LEU A 21 16.77 -8.69 -16.95
CA LEU A 21 15.52 -9.40 -16.67
C LEU A 21 14.53 -8.45 -15.96
N PRO A 22 13.97 -7.46 -16.69
CA PRO A 22 13.14 -6.41 -16.11
C PRO A 22 11.89 -6.93 -15.40
N LEU A 23 11.21 -7.94 -15.94
CA LEU A 23 9.96 -8.42 -15.33
C LEU A 23 10.23 -9.22 -14.07
N LEU A 24 11.16 -10.18 -14.13
CA LEU A 24 11.53 -10.97 -12.96
C LEU A 24 12.12 -10.09 -11.84
N GLY A 25 12.99 -9.15 -12.19
CA GLY A 25 13.56 -8.20 -11.23
C GLY A 25 12.52 -7.28 -10.59
N SER A 26 11.54 -6.80 -11.37
CA SER A 26 10.45 -5.96 -10.84
C SER A 26 9.56 -6.71 -9.86
N ILE A 27 9.22 -7.97 -10.15
CA ILE A 27 8.37 -8.78 -9.26
C ILE A 27 9.10 -9.09 -7.94
N VAL A 28 10.40 -9.40 -8.01
CA VAL A 28 11.23 -9.68 -6.81
C VAL A 28 11.36 -8.45 -5.93
N THR A 29 11.60 -7.27 -6.51
CA THR A 29 11.74 -6.01 -5.74
C THR A 29 10.39 -5.46 -5.25
N GLY A 30 9.30 -5.74 -5.97
CA GLY A 30 7.93 -5.29 -5.67
C GLY A 30 7.18 -6.09 -4.61
N GLY A 31 7.86 -6.94 -3.83
CA GLY A 31 7.25 -7.64 -2.68
C GLY A 31 6.55 -8.96 -3.01
N ALA A 32 6.47 -9.35 -4.29
CA ALA A 32 5.93 -10.64 -4.73
C ALA A 32 7.04 -11.71 -4.94
N SER A 33 8.15 -11.58 -4.21
CA SER A 33 9.37 -12.37 -4.39
C SER A 33 9.21 -13.87 -4.17
N ASP A 34 8.35 -14.29 -3.23
CA ASP A 34 8.20 -15.71 -2.89
C ASP A 34 7.65 -16.53 -4.07
N ARG A 35 6.83 -15.91 -4.94
CA ARG A 35 6.31 -16.57 -6.15
C ARG A 35 7.39 -16.74 -7.21
N ILE A 36 8.28 -15.76 -7.34
CA ILE A 36 9.35 -15.78 -8.35
C ILE A 36 10.49 -16.69 -7.95
N ILE A 37 10.80 -16.83 -6.65
CA ILE A 37 11.79 -17.80 -6.19
C ILE A 37 11.40 -19.21 -6.68
N ASN A 38 10.14 -19.62 -6.54
CA ASN A 38 9.69 -20.93 -7.03
C ASN A 38 9.81 -21.09 -8.55
N LEU A 39 9.53 -20.03 -9.31
CA LEU A 39 9.70 -20.04 -10.78
C LEU A 39 11.19 -20.10 -11.18
N LEU A 40 12.05 -19.37 -10.47
CA LEU A 40 13.50 -19.44 -10.62
C LEU A 40 13.99 -20.87 -10.39
N LYS A 41 13.60 -21.49 -9.27
CA LYS A 41 13.94 -22.88 -8.94
C LYS A 41 13.55 -23.85 -10.06
N GLY A 42 12.33 -23.73 -10.59
CA GLY A 42 11.86 -24.57 -11.68
C GLY A 42 12.62 -24.39 -12.99
N ALA A 43 13.09 -23.17 -13.28
CA ALA A 43 13.78 -22.85 -14.53
C ALA A 43 15.29 -23.12 -14.49
N THR A 44 15.91 -22.88 -13.34
CA THR A 44 17.37 -22.98 -13.17
C THR A 44 17.81 -24.27 -12.51
N GLY A 45 16.89 -24.99 -11.83
CA GLY A 45 17.21 -26.17 -11.03
C GLY A 45 17.86 -25.83 -9.68
N ILE A 46 17.93 -24.54 -9.32
CA ILE A 46 18.42 -24.10 -8.01
C ILE A 46 17.42 -24.58 -6.95
N LEU A 47 17.89 -25.24 -5.89
CA LEU A 47 17.03 -25.74 -4.81
C LEU A 47 17.05 -24.84 -3.58
N ASP A 48 17.94 -23.86 -3.52
CA ASP A 48 18.09 -22.94 -2.40
C ASP A 48 16.91 -21.96 -2.30
N ASP A 49 16.41 -21.75 -1.08
CA ASP A 49 15.40 -20.73 -0.75
C ASP A 49 16.00 -19.37 -0.36
N ASP A 50 17.32 -19.33 -0.19
CA ASP A 50 18.02 -18.14 0.24
C ASP A 50 18.30 -17.21 -0.96
N PRO A 51 17.78 -15.96 -0.97
CA PRO A 51 17.98 -15.03 -2.07
C PRO A 51 19.45 -14.71 -2.36
N GLU A 52 20.31 -14.70 -1.33
CA GLU A 52 21.74 -14.44 -1.51
C GLU A 52 22.45 -15.64 -2.13
N ALA A 53 22.09 -16.86 -1.73
CA ALA A 53 22.58 -18.08 -2.39
C ALA A 53 22.14 -18.17 -3.88
N ILE A 54 20.88 -17.85 -4.18
CA ILE A 54 20.37 -17.81 -5.55
C ILE A 54 21.13 -16.77 -6.38
N GLU A 55 21.36 -15.57 -5.82
CA GLU A 55 22.08 -14.48 -6.50
C GLU A 55 23.52 -14.86 -6.84
N LYS A 56 24.20 -15.52 -5.89
CA LYS A 56 25.55 -16.03 -6.10
C LYS A 56 25.59 -17.09 -7.20
N GLN A 57 24.67 -18.06 -7.18
CA GLN A 57 24.60 -19.10 -8.21
C GLN A 57 24.27 -18.52 -9.60
N LEU A 58 23.40 -17.51 -9.69
CA LEU A 58 23.13 -16.80 -10.94
C LEU A 58 24.35 -16.03 -11.47
N THR A 59 25.23 -15.59 -10.56
CA THR A 59 26.47 -14.90 -10.91
C THR A 59 27.55 -15.88 -11.36
N ASP A 60 27.65 -17.02 -10.67
CA ASP A 60 28.63 -18.08 -10.96
C ASP A 60 28.28 -18.86 -12.25
N HIS A 61 26.99 -18.92 -12.62
CA HIS A 61 26.48 -19.69 -13.75
C HIS A 61 25.74 -18.81 -14.79
N PRO A 62 26.45 -18.13 -15.71
CA PRO A 62 25.85 -17.25 -16.70
C PRO A 62 24.89 -17.97 -17.66
N GLU A 63 24.99 -19.28 -17.83
CA GLU A 63 24.06 -20.13 -18.59
C GLU A 63 22.65 -20.12 -18.01
N LEU A 64 22.50 -19.94 -16.70
CA LEU A 64 21.18 -19.84 -16.05
C LEU A 64 20.50 -18.52 -16.41
N LEU A 65 21.27 -17.44 -16.61
CA LEU A 65 20.73 -16.16 -17.05
C LEU A 65 20.12 -16.24 -18.45
N VAL A 66 20.69 -17.06 -19.34
CA VAL A 66 20.15 -17.28 -20.68
C VAL A 66 18.79 -17.98 -20.61
N LYS A 67 18.68 -19.06 -19.81
CA LYS A 67 17.41 -19.75 -19.56
C LYS A 67 16.35 -18.83 -18.97
N LEU A 68 16.74 -17.96 -18.04
CA LEU A 68 15.81 -17.02 -17.43
C LEU A 68 15.35 -15.91 -18.38
N LYS A 69 16.23 -15.46 -19.29
CA LYS A 69 15.83 -14.53 -20.37
C LYS A 69 14.86 -15.17 -21.34
N GLU A 70 15.10 -16.43 -21.71
CA GLU A 70 14.17 -17.19 -22.55
C GLU A 70 12.82 -17.40 -21.85
N LEU A 71 12.84 -17.71 -20.56
CA LEU A 71 11.62 -17.82 -19.75
C LEU A 71 10.86 -16.49 -19.71
N GLU A 72 11.56 -15.37 -19.45
CA GLU A 72 10.93 -14.05 -19.40
C GLU A 72 10.36 -13.64 -20.77
N ALA A 73 11.07 -13.95 -21.87
CA ALA A 73 10.59 -13.70 -23.22
C ALA A 73 9.35 -14.54 -23.56
N THR A 74 9.37 -15.83 -23.20
CA THR A 74 8.27 -16.78 -23.48
C THR A 74 7.03 -16.47 -22.64
N ASN A 75 7.22 -16.10 -21.37
CA ASN A 75 6.14 -15.89 -20.42
C ASN A 75 5.85 -14.40 -20.17
N LYS A 76 6.29 -13.51 -21.06
CA LYS A 76 6.21 -12.05 -20.89
C LYS A 76 4.81 -11.57 -20.48
N VAL A 77 3.77 -12.07 -21.15
CA VAL A 77 2.38 -11.70 -20.87
C VAL A 77 1.94 -12.17 -19.49
N GLN A 78 2.26 -13.42 -19.12
CA GLN A 78 1.91 -13.97 -17.81
C GLN A 78 2.64 -13.24 -16.67
N LEU A 79 3.91 -12.90 -16.87
CA LEU A 79 4.69 -12.12 -15.90
C LEU A 79 4.16 -10.69 -15.74
N GLN A 80 3.70 -10.06 -16.83
CA GLN A 80 3.03 -8.76 -16.77
C GLN A 80 1.68 -8.85 -16.06
N GLU A 81 0.90 -9.90 -16.30
CA GLU A 81 -0.36 -10.14 -15.61
C GLU A 81 -0.14 -10.36 -14.11
N LEU A 82 0.87 -11.13 -13.72
CA LEU A 82 1.26 -11.31 -12.32
C LEU A 82 1.65 -9.98 -11.66
N LEU A 83 2.40 -9.12 -12.36
CA LEU A 83 2.75 -7.77 -11.87
C LEU A 83 1.51 -6.91 -11.65
N LEU A 84 0.59 -6.91 -12.62
CA LEU A 84 -0.66 -6.16 -12.51
C LEU A 84 -1.55 -6.70 -11.40
N GLN A 85 -1.61 -8.03 -11.25
CA GLN A 85 -2.38 -8.67 -10.20
C GLN A 85 -1.80 -8.35 -8.82
N SER A 86 -0.48 -8.41 -8.63
CA SER A 86 0.14 -8.03 -7.35
C SER A 86 -0.12 -6.56 -7.02
N ALA A 87 0.01 -5.66 -8.00
CA ALA A 87 -0.28 -4.24 -7.80
C ALA A 87 -1.76 -3.98 -7.48
N ARG A 88 -2.69 -4.74 -8.10
CA ARG A 88 -4.12 -4.65 -7.80
C ARG A 88 -4.44 -5.10 -6.37
N ILE A 89 -3.87 -6.23 -5.94
CA ILE A 89 -4.06 -6.73 -4.57
C ILE A 89 -3.55 -5.70 -3.55
N GLU A 90 -2.36 -5.13 -3.77
CA GLU A 90 -1.79 -4.09 -2.89
C GLU A 90 -2.69 -2.84 -2.83
N LEU A 91 -3.23 -2.42 -3.98
CA LEU A 91 -4.18 -1.31 -4.05
C LEU A 91 -5.50 -1.63 -3.34
N GLU A 92 -5.99 -2.86 -3.45
CA GLU A 92 -7.22 -3.33 -2.80
C GLU A 92 -7.05 -3.41 -1.28
N GLU A 93 -5.93 -3.97 -0.80
CA GLU A 93 -5.58 -3.97 0.63
C GLU A 93 -5.49 -2.54 1.17
N THR A 94 -4.83 -1.65 0.43
CA THR A 94 -4.74 -0.23 0.79
C THR A 94 -6.12 0.42 0.83
N GLN A 95 -6.98 0.15 -0.15
CA GLN A 95 -8.34 0.68 -0.19
C GLN A 95 -9.22 0.12 0.93
N SER A 96 -9.14 -1.18 1.24
CA SER A 96 -9.85 -1.81 2.34
C SER A 96 -9.42 -1.20 3.67
N TYR A 97 -8.12 -1.03 3.89
CA TYR A 97 -7.58 -0.38 5.07
C TYR A 97 -8.09 1.07 5.19
N LEU A 98 -8.06 1.84 4.11
CA LEU A 98 -8.61 3.20 4.08
C LEU A 98 -10.13 3.22 4.29
N GLY A 99 -10.85 2.22 3.79
CA GLY A 99 -12.30 2.03 3.97
C GLY A 99 -12.65 1.76 5.42
N ASP A 100 -11.96 0.83 6.07
CA ASP A 100 -12.16 0.52 7.49
C ASP A 100 -11.91 1.74 8.38
N VAL A 101 -10.86 2.52 8.09
CA VAL A 101 -10.58 3.78 8.79
C VAL A 101 -11.68 4.81 8.56
N GLN A 102 -12.23 4.89 7.34
CA GLN A 102 -13.34 5.79 7.01
C GLN A 102 -14.64 5.39 7.70
N ASP A 103 -14.95 4.10 7.76
CA ASP A 103 -16.18 3.59 8.38
C ASP A 103 -16.12 3.64 9.91
N ALA A 104 -14.95 3.40 10.51
CA ALA A 104 -14.71 3.66 11.92
C ALA A 104 -15.00 5.13 12.26
N ARG A 105 -14.50 6.07 11.44
CA ARG A 105 -14.76 7.50 11.63
C ARG A 105 -16.22 7.88 11.38
N ARG A 106 -16.87 7.31 10.37
CA ARG A 106 -18.30 7.59 10.11
C ARG A 106 -19.16 7.17 11.30
N ARG A 107 -18.88 6.03 11.92
CA ARG A 107 -19.56 5.59 13.14
C ARG A 107 -19.33 6.55 14.30
N GLU A 108 -18.08 6.98 14.50
CA GLU A 108 -17.73 7.99 15.50
C GLU A 108 -18.53 9.29 15.28
N ILE A 109 -18.50 9.85 14.07
CA ILE A 109 -19.24 11.08 13.71
C ILE A 109 -20.76 10.90 13.86
N GLN A 110 -21.33 9.74 13.51
CA GLN A 110 -22.76 9.47 13.67
C GLN A 110 -23.19 9.34 15.13
N VAL A 111 -22.38 8.70 15.98
CA VAL A 111 -22.62 8.62 17.43
C VAL A 111 -22.51 10.00 18.08
N THR A 112 -21.55 10.81 17.65
CA THR A 112 -21.30 12.17 18.16
C THR A 112 -22.37 13.17 17.72
N ASN A 113 -22.89 13.05 16.49
CA ASN A 113 -24.02 13.84 16.01
C ASN A 113 -25.34 13.46 16.70
N ALA A 114 -25.51 12.20 17.13
CA ALA A 114 -26.69 11.76 17.85
C ALA A 114 -26.72 12.21 19.34
N THR A 115 -25.56 12.48 19.94
CA THR A 115 -25.43 12.86 21.37
C THR A 115 -25.15 14.36 21.60
N GLY A 116 -24.93 15.14 20.54
CA GLY A 116 -24.86 16.62 20.60
C GLY A 116 -23.59 17.19 21.27
N ARG A 117 -22.64 16.35 21.68
CA ARG A 117 -21.34 16.80 22.21
C ARG A 117 -20.28 16.55 21.15
N ARG A 118 -19.93 17.60 20.40
CA ARG A 118 -18.80 17.62 19.45
C ARG A 118 -17.58 16.96 20.11
N ASP A 119 -16.92 16.04 19.42
CA ASP A 119 -15.73 15.30 19.91
C ASP A 119 -14.51 16.21 20.13
N TRP A 120 -14.58 17.05 21.15
CA TRP A 120 -13.43 17.82 21.63
C TRP A 120 -12.35 16.90 22.21
N LEU A 121 -12.73 15.68 22.62
CA LEU A 121 -11.82 14.64 23.12
C LEU A 121 -10.87 14.13 22.03
N PHE A 122 -11.34 13.90 20.81
CA PHE A 122 -10.48 13.44 19.70
C PHE A 122 -9.56 14.54 19.19
N LEU A 123 -10.05 15.79 19.13
CA LEU A 123 -9.20 16.94 18.83
C LEU A 123 -8.13 17.14 19.91
N ALA A 124 -8.52 17.04 21.19
CA ALA A 124 -7.59 17.13 22.31
C ALA A 124 -6.55 16.00 22.28
N LEU A 125 -6.96 14.77 21.98
CA LEU A 125 -6.05 13.63 21.86
C LEU A 125 -5.07 13.81 20.69
N ALA A 126 -5.55 14.27 19.54
CA ALA A 126 -4.69 14.58 18.40
C ALA A 126 -3.67 15.70 18.72
N ILE A 127 -4.11 16.76 19.38
CA ILE A 127 -3.23 17.85 19.84
C ILE A 127 -2.19 17.30 20.83
N ILE A 128 -2.58 16.46 21.79
CA ILE A 128 -1.65 15.83 22.75
C ILE A 128 -0.62 14.97 22.03
N VAL A 129 -1.03 14.18 21.03
CA VAL A 129 -0.10 13.34 20.25
C VAL A 129 0.86 14.18 19.41
N VAL A 130 0.39 15.24 18.77
CA VAL A 130 1.23 16.16 17.97
C VAL A 130 2.19 16.95 18.87
N VAL A 131 1.71 17.48 19.99
CA VAL A 131 2.55 18.21 20.95
C VAL A 131 3.56 17.26 21.59
N GLY A 132 3.16 16.05 21.99
CA GLY A 132 4.05 15.00 22.48
C GLY A 132 5.11 14.62 21.46
N PHE A 133 4.74 14.49 20.17
CA PHE A 133 5.67 14.24 19.07
C PHE A 133 6.76 15.32 19.00
N PHE A 134 6.36 16.59 18.88
CA PHE A 134 7.32 17.69 18.78
C PHE A 134 8.16 17.85 20.05
N THR A 135 7.60 17.54 21.22
CA THR A 135 8.32 17.60 22.50
C THR A 135 9.41 16.53 22.57
N LEU A 136 9.12 15.30 22.15
CA LEU A 136 10.10 14.21 22.09
C LEU A 136 11.19 14.48 21.04
N VAL A 137 10.82 15.03 19.88
CA VAL A 137 11.78 15.42 18.84
C VAL A 137 12.68 16.56 19.35
N MET A 138 12.11 17.58 19.99
CA MET A 138 12.86 18.70 20.56
C MET A 138 13.83 18.22 21.64
N MET A 139 13.38 17.32 22.52
CA MET A 139 14.23 16.70 23.56
C MET A 139 15.35 15.85 22.97
N ALA A 140 15.07 15.10 21.89
CA ALA A 140 16.07 14.30 21.18
C ALA A 140 17.14 15.19 20.54
N VAL A 141 16.72 16.27 19.88
CA VAL A 141 17.61 17.24 19.23
C VAL A 141 18.47 17.98 20.27
N ILE A 142 17.87 18.53 21.34
CA ILE A 142 18.60 19.22 22.41
C ILE A 142 19.53 18.27 23.17
N GLY A 143 19.09 17.04 23.46
CA GLY A 143 19.93 16.05 24.12
C GLY A 143 21.14 15.64 23.26
N SER A 144 20.95 15.56 21.93
CA SER A 144 22.04 15.38 20.96
C SER A 144 23.02 16.54 20.96
N PHE A 145 22.56 17.79 21.12
CA PHE A 145 23.44 18.97 21.24
C PHE A 145 24.19 19.05 22.58
N ASN A 146 23.62 18.51 23.67
CA ASN A 146 24.23 18.48 25.00
C ASN A 146 25.23 17.32 25.20
N GLY A 147 25.71 16.69 24.13
CA GLY A 147 26.70 15.60 24.20
C GLY A 147 26.17 14.26 24.75
N LYS A 148 24.90 14.19 25.15
CA LYS A 148 24.20 12.92 25.40
C LYS A 148 23.78 12.38 24.04
N THR A 149 24.73 11.78 23.32
CA THR A 149 24.40 11.10 22.07
C THR A 149 23.32 10.07 22.37
N PHE A 150 22.12 10.28 21.83
CA PHE A 150 21.15 9.20 21.71
C PHE A 150 21.80 8.22 20.77
N SER A 151 22.53 7.29 21.38
CA SER A 151 23.38 6.33 20.69
C SER A 151 22.63 5.76 19.49
N THR A 152 23.38 5.48 18.42
CA THR A 152 23.01 4.83 17.16
C THR A 152 22.40 3.42 17.33
N ASN A 153 21.75 3.18 18.46
CA ASN A 153 20.86 2.08 18.77
C ASN A 153 19.74 2.07 17.73
N GLY A 154 19.71 1.01 16.92
CA GLY A 154 18.63 0.79 15.94
C GLY A 154 17.22 0.86 16.56
N ALA A 155 17.09 0.69 17.88
CA ALA A 155 15.87 0.90 18.63
C ALA A 155 15.37 2.36 18.60
N ILE A 156 16.24 3.37 18.69
CA ILE A 156 15.85 4.78 18.64
C ILE A 156 15.39 5.15 17.23
N ASN A 157 16.10 4.68 16.20
CA ASN A 157 15.69 4.85 14.80
C ASN A 157 14.36 4.12 14.49
N GLN A 158 14.12 2.95 15.11
CA GLN A 158 12.86 2.24 14.99
C GLN A 158 11.71 2.96 15.70
N LEU A 159 11.96 3.50 16.90
CA LEU A 159 10.97 4.32 17.61
C LEU A 159 10.64 5.59 16.82
N PHE A 160 11.65 6.24 16.23
CA PHE A 160 11.44 7.40 15.36
C PHE A 160 10.62 7.02 14.11
N GLY A 161 10.92 5.88 13.48
CA GLY A 161 10.15 5.38 12.34
C GLY A 161 8.70 5.05 12.69
N ALA A 162 8.46 4.38 13.82
CA ALA A 162 7.11 4.11 14.33
C ALA A 162 6.35 5.40 14.65
N LEU A 163 7.06 6.39 15.20
CA LEU A 163 6.51 7.69 15.54
C LEU A 163 6.11 8.50 14.30
N VAL A 164 6.95 8.53 13.25
CA VAL A 164 6.62 9.14 11.95
C VAL A 164 5.44 8.43 11.27
N ALA A 165 5.37 7.10 11.36
CA ALA A 165 4.24 6.32 10.85
C ALA A 165 2.93 6.66 11.58
N GLY A 166 2.97 6.75 12.92
CA GLY A 166 1.83 7.17 13.74
C GLY A 166 1.36 8.59 13.41
N PHE A 167 2.29 9.54 13.25
CA PHE A 167 1.96 10.91 12.82
C PHE A 167 1.32 10.93 11.42
N THR A 168 1.85 10.16 10.47
CA THR A 168 1.27 10.03 9.12
C THR A 168 -0.14 9.45 9.17
N MET A 169 -0.41 8.51 10.07
CA MET A 169 -1.75 7.95 10.29
C MET A 169 -2.71 9.01 10.82
N VAL A 170 -2.29 9.87 11.74
CA VAL A 170 -3.09 11.02 12.24
C VAL A 170 -3.35 12.02 11.12
N LEU A 171 -2.33 12.41 10.34
CA LEU A 171 -2.53 13.31 9.19
C LEU A 171 -3.47 12.71 8.15
N SER A 172 -3.31 11.42 7.84
CA SER A 172 -4.20 10.69 6.93
C SER A 172 -5.63 10.65 7.48
N TYR A 173 -5.78 10.55 8.81
CA TYR A 173 -7.07 10.69 9.44
C TYR A 173 -7.65 12.08 9.14
N PHE A 174 -7.01 13.17 9.56
CA PHE A 174 -7.59 14.51 9.45
C PHE A 174 -7.70 15.04 8.00
N PHE A 175 -6.74 14.76 7.13
CA PHE A 175 -6.64 15.36 5.79
C PHE A 175 -6.99 14.40 4.64
N GLY A 176 -6.99 13.08 4.85
CA GLY A 176 -7.23 12.10 3.78
C GLY A 176 -8.70 11.98 3.34
N SER A 177 -9.66 12.26 4.22
CA SER A 177 -11.10 12.09 3.92
C SER A 177 -11.74 13.28 3.20
N SER A 178 -11.19 14.50 3.36
CA SER A 178 -11.81 15.72 2.79
C SER A 178 -11.78 15.77 1.27
N LYS A 179 -10.78 15.18 0.60
CA LYS A 179 -10.73 15.13 -0.87
C LYS A 179 -11.68 14.06 -1.45
N GLY A 180 -11.72 12.86 -0.85
CA GLY A 180 -12.54 11.77 -1.36
C GLY A 180 -14.06 12.01 -1.32
N SER A 181 -14.54 12.83 -0.37
CA SER A 181 -15.98 13.15 -0.29
C SER A 181 -16.41 14.20 -1.32
N ALA A 182 -15.56 15.18 -1.61
CA ALA A 182 -15.81 16.17 -2.66
C ALA A 182 -15.81 15.51 -4.05
N ASP A 183 -14.86 14.62 -4.31
CA ASP A 183 -14.76 13.90 -5.59
C ASP A 183 -15.93 12.92 -5.79
N LYS A 184 -16.34 12.20 -4.75
CA LYS A 184 -17.55 11.33 -4.82
C LYS A 184 -18.82 12.15 -5.08
N THR A 185 -18.94 13.34 -4.51
CA THR A 185 -20.10 14.23 -4.72
C THR A 185 -20.12 14.75 -6.16
N ASN A 186 -18.97 15.18 -6.69
CA ASN A 186 -18.85 15.63 -8.08
C ASN A 186 -19.11 14.50 -9.09
N LEU A 187 -18.63 13.28 -8.81
CA LEU A 187 -18.87 12.11 -9.66
C LEU A 187 -20.33 11.66 -9.64
N MET A 188 -20.99 11.72 -8.48
CA MET A 188 -22.44 11.46 -8.35
C MET A 188 -23.22 12.52 -9.14
N GLU A 189 -22.90 13.81 -8.96
CA GLU A 189 -23.55 14.91 -9.69
C GLU A 189 -23.36 14.77 -11.22
N GLN A 190 -22.17 14.37 -11.67
CA GLN A 190 -21.89 14.12 -13.08
C GLN A 190 -22.66 12.90 -13.63
N ARG A 191 -22.84 11.84 -12.82
CA ARG A 191 -23.69 10.69 -13.14
C ARG A 191 -25.17 11.08 -13.23
N PHE A 192 -25.66 11.93 -12.34
CA PHE A 192 -27.03 12.45 -12.38
C PHE A 192 -27.28 13.35 -13.59
N ARG A 193 -26.29 14.13 -14.03
CA ARG A 193 -26.41 14.98 -15.23
C ARG A 193 -26.31 14.20 -16.55
N THR A 194 -25.69 13.02 -16.55
CA THR A 194 -25.49 12.21 -17.78
C THR A 194 -26.52 11.10 -17.97
N GLN A 195 -27.44 10.90 -17.02
CA GLN A 195 -28.58 10.01 -17.19
C GLN A 195 -29.76 10.85 -17.72
N PRO A 196 -30.19 10.69 -18.98
CA PRO A 196 -31.41 11.34 -19.46
C PRO A 196 -32.55 10.77 -18.64
N THR A 197 -33.25 11.63 -17.90
CA THR A 197 -34.47 11.30 -17.19
C THR A 197 -35.54 10.90 -18.22
N ALA A 198 -35.57 9.63 -18.59
CA ALA A 198 -36.76 9.02 -19.15
C ALA A 198 -37.82 9.00 -18.04
N MET A 199 -38.46 10.14 -17.82
CA MET A 199 -39.72 10.23 -17.08
C MET A 199 -40.70 9.32 -17.83
N PRO A 200 -41.26 8.26 -17.21
CA PRO A 200 -42.36 7.55 -17.83
C PRO A 200 -43.50 8.56 -17.95
N THR A 201 -43.77 9.03 -19.16
CA THR A 201 -44.98 9.79 -19.46
C THR A 201 -46.15 8.83 -19.24
N THR A 202 -46.78 8.92 -18.07
CA THR A 202 -48.05 8.27 -17.78
C THR A 202 -49.12 8.87 -18.69
N ASN A 203 -49.31 8.30 -19.89
CA ASN A 203 -50.43 8.58 -20.78
C ASN A 203 -50.79 7.29 -21.54
N GLU A 204 -51.27 6.27 -20.82
CA GLU A 204 -51.98 5.14 -21.43
C GLU A 204 -53.41 5.16 -20.84
N PRO A 205 -54.45 5.37 -21.67
CA PRO A 205 -55.82 5.44 -21.19
C PRO A 205 -56.29 4.07 -20.71
N PHE A 206 -56.88 4.01 -19.51
CA PHE A 206 -57.56 2.81 -19.01
C PHE A 206 -58.78 2.51 -19.88
N THR A 207 -58.61 1.69 -20.91
CA THR A 207 -59.71 1.14 -21.70
C THR A 207 -59.74 -0.38 -21.56
N ASN A 208 -60.75 -0.80 -20.80
CA ASN A 208 -61.58 -1.99 -20.98
C ASN A 208 -60.97 -3.38 -20.70
N ALA A 209 -61.41 -3.95 -19.57
CA ALA A 209 -61.90 -5.32 -19.56
C ALA A 209 -63.08 -5.48 -18.58
N LYS A 210 -64.29 -5.56 -19.15
CA LYS A 210 -65.50 -6.27 -18.69
C LYS A 210 -66.44 -5.56 -17.71
N GLY A 211 -67.66 -5.30 -18.20
CA GLY A 211 -68.86 -4.91 -17.46
C GLY A 211 -69.72 -3.96 -18.26
#